data_AF-A0A139DCH2-F1
#
_entry.id   AF-A0A139DCH2-F1
#
_cell.length_a   1.000
_cell.length_b   1.000
_cell.length_c   1.000
_cell.angle_alpha   90.00
_cell.angle_beta   90.00
_cell.angle_gamma   90.00
#
_symmetry.space_group_name_H-M   'P 1'
#
loop_
_entity.id
_entity.type
_entity.pdbx_description
1 polymer ?
#
loop_
_entity_poly.entity_id
_entity_poly.type
_entity_poly.pdbx_seq_one_letter_code
_entity_poly.pdbx_strand_id
1 'polypeptide(L)'
;LPVRKKAGQYLPEPPLSKLTFTATADEQKALRTALRVCYDPRTDDVKLRLAMRGNADERAEAFDALRRDYPVRRECSSLKVQLKGAGRSMQDSFKAVGFKLKI
;
A
#
# COMPACT_ATOMS: atom_id res chain seq x y z
N LEU A 1 5.16 23.01 -22.35
CA LEU A 1 3.79 22.53 -22.65
C LEU A 1 3.08 22.21 -21.33
N PRO A 2 1.82 22.60 -21.09
CA PRO A 2 1.16 22.33 -19.80
C PRO A 2 0.83 20.84 -19.64
N VAL A 3 1.14 20.28 -18.47
CA VAL A 3 0.81 18.89 -18.09
C VAL A 3 -0.71 18.79 -17.89
N ARG A 4 -1.44 18.36 -18.92
CA ARG A 4 -2.91 18.27 -18.89
C ARG A 4 -3.46 17.07 -18.13
N LYS A 5 -2.65 16.04 -17.89
CA LYS A 5 -3.10 14.78 -17.26
C LYS A 5 -2.28 14.42 -16.03
N LYS A 6 -2.94 13.96 -14.98
CA LYS A 6 -2.31 13.47 -13.73
C LYS A 6 -2.10 11.96 -13.82
N ALA A 7 -1.05 11.43 -13.17
CA ALA A 7 -0.73 10.00 -13.19
C ALA A 7 -1.94 9.09 -12.91
N GLY A 8 -2.79 9.47 -11.94
CA GLY A 8 -4.00 8.71 -11.59
C GLY A 8 -5.06 8.57 -12.70
N GLN A 9 -4.96 9.32 -13.81
CA GLN A 9 -5.86 9.17 -14.97
C GLN A 9 -5.42 8.04 -15.93
N TYR A 10 -4.23 7.48 -15.71
CA TYR A 10 -3.68 6.39 -16.51
C TYR A 10 -3.58 5.07 -15.74
N LEU A 11 -3.78 5.12 -14.42
CA LEU A 11 -3.73 3.94 -13.58
C LEU A 11 -5.08 3.21 -13.61
N PRO A 12 -5.09 1.87 -13.66
CA PRO A 12 -6.33 1.12 -13.51
C PRO A 12 -6.90 1.32 -12.10
N GLU A 13 -8.19 1.04 -11.95
CA GLU A 13 -8.86 1.13 -10.66
C GLU A 13 -8.16 0.22 -9.62
N PRO A 14 -7.87 0.73 -8.41
CA PRO A 14 -7.27 -0.11 -7.38
C PRO A 14 -8.28 -1.14 -6.87
N PRO A 15 -7.85 -2.38 -6.55
CA PRO A 15 -8.74 -3.41 -6.03
C PRO A 15 -9.39 -3.01 -4.70
N LEU A 16 -8.79 -2.09 -3.94
CA LEU A 16 -9.38 -1.44 -2.78
C LEU A 16 -9.37 0.08 -2.99
N SER A 17 -10.54 0.67 -3.20
CA SER A 17 -10.67 2.11 -3.47
C SER A 17 -10.95 2.96 -2.23
N LYS A 18 -11.47 2.36 -1.15
CA LYS A 18 -11.82 3.07 0.08
C LYS A 18 -11.71 2.20 1.35
N LEU A 19 -11.20 2.79 2.43
CA LEU A 19 -11.22 2.25 3.79
C LEU A 19 -11.89 3.25 4.74
N THR A 20 -12.65 2.77 5.72
CA THR A 20 -13.37 3.63 6.69
C THR A 20 -13.06 3.21 8.12
N PHE A 21 -12.72 4.17 8.97
CA PHE A 21 -12.57 3.99 10.42
C PHE A 21 -13.63 4.81 11.17
N THR A 22 -14.06 4.31 12.32
CA THR A 22 -14.97 4.98 13.26
C THR A 22 -14.17 5.69 14.36
N ALA A 23 -14.83 6.53 15.14
CA ALA A 23 -14.24 7.25 16.28
C ALA A 23 -13.67 6.32 17.36
N THR A 24 -14.13 5.07 17.41
CA THR A 24 -13.66 4.04 18.36
C THR A 24 -12.36 3.37 17.93
N ALA A 25 -11.86 3.65 16.72
CA ALA A 25 -10.62 3.06 16.23
C ALA A 25 -9.42 3.68 16.95
N ASP A 26 -8.54 2.81 17.47
CA ASP A 26 -7.23 3.23 17.94
C ASP A 26 -6.39 3.76 16.76
N GLU A 27 -5.80 4.94 16.94
CA GLU A 27 -5.10 5.68 15.89
C GLU A 27 -3.95 4.87 15.27
N GLN A 28 -3.11 4.27 16.11
CA GLN A 28 -1.93 3.52 15.68
C GLN A 28 -2.31 2.21 14.97
N LYS A 29 -3.29 1.47 15.51
CA LYS A 29 -3.81 0.25 14.87
C LYS A 29 -4.48 0.57 13.53
N ALA A 30 -5.23 1.67 13.45
CA ALA A 30 -5.88 2.10 12.22
C ALA A 30 -4.85 2.46 11.14
N LEU A 31 -3.83 3.26 11.48
CA LEU A 31 -2.78 3.65 10.55
C LEU A 31 -1.99 2.44 10.05
N ARG A 32 -1.61 1.53 10.95
CA ARG A 32 -0.93 0.27 10.61
C ARG A 32 -1.77 -0.61 9.70
N THR A 33 -3.08 -0.68 9.96
CA THR A 33 -4.01 -1.40 9.10
C THR A 33 -4.01 -0.79 7.72
N ALA A 34 -4.28 0.51 7.61
CA ALA A 34 -4.32 1.23 6.33
C ALA A 34 -3.05 1.06 5.50
N LEU A 35 -1.87 1.13 6.13
CA LEU A 35 -0.59 0.88 5.49
C LEU A 35 -0.50 -0.53 4.91
N ARG A 36 -0.81 -1.55 5.73
CA ARG A 36 -0.72 -2.96 5.33
C ARG A 36 -1.72 -3.34 4.25
N VAL A 37 -2.91 -2.72 4.21
CA VAL A 37 -3.85 -2.97 3.10
C VAL A 37 -3.36 -2.37 1.78
N CYS A 38 -2.55 -1.30 1.82
CA CYS A 38 -1.91 -0.77 0.61
C CYS A 38 -0.72 -1.64 0.19
N TYR A 39 0.13 -1.99 1.16
CA TYR A 39 1.30 -2.83 0.94
C TYR A 39 1.78 -3.46 2.25
N ASP A 40 1.88 -4.79 2.25
CA ASP A 40 2.51 -5.55 3.33
C ASP A 40 3.81 -6.19 2.84
N PRO A 41 4.99 -5.66 3.22
CA PRO A 41 6.28 -6.19 2.78
C PRO A 41 6.54 -7.63 3.25
N ARG A 42 5.79 -8.12 4.25
CA ARG A 42 5.95 -9.49 4.76
C ARG A 42 5.58 -10.54 3.72
N THR A 43 4.66 -10.23 2.80
CA THR A 43 4.33 -11.13 1.69
C THR A 43 5.51 -11.32 0.75
N ASP A 44 6.27 -10.26 0.49
CA ASP A 44 7.47 -10.32 -0.36
C ASP A 44 8.63 -11.00 0.37
N ASP A 45 8.80 -10.75 1.67
CA ASP A 45 9.80 -11.44 2.50
C ASP A 45 9.60 -12.96 2.47
N VAL A 46 8.37 -13.45 2.62
CA VAL A 46 8.07 -14.89 2.55
C VAL A 46 8.45 -15.46 1.18
N LYS A 47 8.10 -14.78 0.09
CA LYS A 47 8.46 -15.22 -1.27
C LYS A 47 9.97 -15.26 -1.48
N LEU A 48 10.69 -14.25 -0.99
CA LEU A 48 12.14 -14.20 -1.08
C LEU A 48 12.78 -15.35 -0.29
N ARG A 49 12.35 -15.61 0.95
CA ARG A 49 12.85 -16.74 1.75
C ARG A 49 12.62 -18.08 1.07
N LEU A 50 11.51 -18.25 0.37
CA LEU A 50 11.23 -19.47 -0.41
C LEU A 50 12.13 -19.57 -1.66
N ALA A 51 12.34 -18.46 -2.37
CA ALA A 51 13.19 -18.40 -3.55
C ALA A 51 14.69 -18.60 -3.25
N MET A 52 15.13 -18.32 -2.01
CA MET A 52 16.52 -18.52 -1.59
C MET A 52 16.86 -19.97 -1.21
N ARG A 53 16.00 -20.93 -1.54
CA ARG A 53 16.28 -22.38 -1.39
C ARG A 53 17.03 -22.88 -2.62
N GLY A 54 17.83 -23.94 -2.44
CA GLY A 54 18.59 -24.56 -3.54
C GLY A 54 20.02 -24.01 -3.70
N ASN A 55 20.63 -24.36 -4.83
CA ASN A 55 22.01 -23.99 -5.17
C ASN A 55 22.11 -22.54 -5.68
N ALA A 56 23.32 -22.07 -6.00
CA ALA A 56 23.54 -20.68 -6.38
C ALA A 56 22.80 -20.27 -7.67
N ASP A 57 22.78 -21.14 -8.67
CA ASP A 57 22.16 -20.86 -9.98
C ASP A 57 20.64 -20.83 -9.85
N GLU A 58 20.05 -21.80 -9.13
CA GLU A 58 18.61 -21.85 -8.85
C GLU A 58 18.14 -20.60 -8.11
N ARG A 59 18.91 -20.13 -7.12
CA ARG A 59 18.58 -18.90 -6.37
C ARG A 59 18.65 -17.65 -7.23
N ALA A 60 19.63 -17.57 -8.13
CA ALA A 60 19.77 -16.44 -9.05
C ALA A 60 18.56 -16.37 -9.99
N GLU A 61 18.20 -17.49 -10.61
CA GLU A 61 17.02 -17.57 -11.49
C GLU A 61 15.72 -17.26 -10.75
N ALA A 62 15.54 -17.81 -9.54
CA ALA A 62 14.35 -17.56 -8.73
C ALA A 62 14.24 -16.09 -8.28
N PHE A 63 15.36 -15.45 -7.94
CA PHE A 63 15.38 -14.03 -7.58
C PHE A 63 14.96 -13.13 -8.75
N ASP A 64 15.47 -13.43 -9.95
CA ASP A 64 15.10 -12.68 -11.16
C ASP A 64 13.63 -12.88 -11.52
N ALA A 65 13.10 -14.10 -11.37
CA ALA A 65 11.68 -14.38 -11.56
C ALA A 65 10.79 -13.56 -10.62
N LEU A 66 11.15 -13.44 -9.33
CA LEU A 66 10.39 -12.62 -8.37
C LEU A 66 10.29 -11.14 -8.79
N ARG A 67 11.33 -10.61 -9.43
CA ARG A 67 11.38 -9.21 -9.88
C ARG A 67 10.65 -9.00 -11.20
N ARG A 68 10.80 -9.94 -12.13
CA ARG A 68 10.12 -9.92 -13.44
C ARG A 68 8.62 -10.04 -13.28
N ASP A 69 8.18 -10.98 -12.44
CA ASP A 69 6.77 -11.34 -12.27
C ASP A 69 6.17 -10.67 -11.01
N TYR A 70 6.69 -9.50 -10.64
CA TYR A 70 6.34 -8.81 -9.39
C TYR A 70 4.86 -8.38 -9.40
N PRO A 71 4.10 -8.69 -8.33
CA PRO A 71 2.68 -8.37 -8.29
C PRO A 71 2.43 -6.86 -8.27
N VAL A 72 1.24 -6.50 -8.69
CA VAL A 72 0.79 -5.11 -8.72
C VAL A 72 0.71 -4.55 -7.29
N ARG A 73 1.61 -3.61 -6.96
CA ARG A 73 1.62 -2.85 -5.70
C ARG A 73 0.94 -1.49 -5.88
N ARG A 74 0.28 -1.00 -4.83
CA ARG A 74 -0.35 0.33 -4.79
C ARG A 74 0.24 1.16 -3.66
N GLU A 75 0.05 2.47 -3.75
CA GLU A 75 0.57 3.44 -2.77
C GLU A 75 -0.57 4.00 -1.92
N CYS A 76 -0.23 4.57 -0.75
CA CYS A 76 -1.17 5.22 0.17
C CYS A 76 -2.07 6.25 -0.54
N SER A 77 -1.53 6.93 -1.55
CA SER A 77 -2.22 7.97 -2.33
C SER A 77 -3.34 7.42 -3.24
N SER A 78 -3.38 6.11 -3.48
CA SER A 78 -4.43 5.44 -4.26
C SER A 78 -5.65 5.03 -3.43
N LEU A 79 -5.50 4.94 -2.10
CA LEU A 79 -6.57 4.57 -1.18
C LEU A 79 -7.23 5.81 -0.58
N LYS A 80 -8.56 5.91 -0.70
CA LYS A 80 -9.33 6.94 0.02
C LYS A 80 -9.62 6.45 1.44
N VAL A 81 -9.23 7.23 2.44
CA VAL A 81 -9.52 6.91 3.85
C VAL A 81 -10.60 7.85 4.37
N GLN A 82 -11.69 7.29 4.89
CA GLN A 82 -12.72 8.05 5.59
C GLN A 82 -12.59 7.84 7.10
N LEU A 83 -12.51 8.93 7.86
CA LEU A 83 -12.35 8.92 9.31
C LEU A 83 -13.60 9.51 9.96
N LYS A 84 -14.56 8.66 10.37
CA LYS A 84 -15.85 9.11 10.92
C LYS A 84 -15.71 9.46 12.40
N GLY A 85 -15.84 10.73 12.72
CA GLY A 85 -15.75 11.23 14.10
C GLY A 85 -14.33 11.12 14.69
N ALA A 86 -13.31 11.06 13.84
CA ALA A 86 -11.92 11.02 14.29
C ALA A 86 -11.41 12.40 14.68
N GLY A 87 -10.64 12.44 15.77
CA GLY A 87 -9.96 13.65 16.24
C GLY A 87 -8.91 14.16 15.25
N ARG A 88 -8.46 15.39 15.47
CA ARG A 88 -7.50 16.09 14.59
C ARG A 88 -6.17 15.32 14.44
N SER A 89 -5.67 14.76 15.53
CA SER A 89 -4.44 13.94 15.57
C SER A 89 -4.47 12.84 14.50
N MET A 90 -5.50 11.99 14.51
CA MET A 90 -5.65 10.89 13.56
C MET A 90 -5.72 11.38 12.11
N GLN A 91 -6.40 12.50 11.84
CA GLN A 91 -6.46 13.06 10.50
C GLN A 91 -5.08 13.52 10.01
N ASP A 92 -4.32 14.20 10.88
CA ASP A 92 -2.99 14.72 10.53
C ASP A 92 -1.98 13.58 10.35
N SER A 93 -2.03 12.54 11.20
CA SER A 93 -1.21 11.32 11.04
C SER A 93 -1.44 10.63 9.70
N PHE A 94 -2.71 10.45 9.30
CA PHE A 94 -3.02 9.82 8.01
C PHE A 94 -2.57 10.69 6.82
N LYS A 95 -2.71 12.02 6.90
CA LYS A 95 -2.21 12.94 5.87
C LYS A 95 -0.68 12.90 5.76
N ALA A 96 0.02 12.89 6.90
CA ALA A 96 1.48 12.87 6.94
C ALA A 96 2.06 11.62 6.26
N VAL A 97 1.38 10.47 6.36
CA VAL A 97 1.75 9.23 5.66
C VAL A 97 1.40 9.25 4.15
N GLY A 98 0.61 10.22 3.70
CA GLY A 98 0.25 10.38 2.29
C GLY A 98 -1.08 9.74 1.89
N PHE A 99 -1.95 9.39 2.86
CA PHE A 99 -3.32 8.94 2.54
C PHE A 99 -4.18 10.11 2.06
N LYS A 100 -5.06 9.84 1.09
CA LYS A 100 -6.09 10.78 0.69
C LYS A 100 -7.29 10.65 1.62
N LEU A 101 -7.53 11.67 2.44
CA LEU A 101 -8.74 11.69 3.27
C LEU A 101 -9.97 12.03 2.43
N LYS A 102 -11.03 11.25 2.62
CA LYS A 102 -12.38 11.61 2.21
C LYS A 102 -13.02 12.37 3.37
N ILE A 103 -13.07 13.70 3.22
CA ILE A 103 -13.83 14.59 4.09
C ILE A 103 -15.32 14.34 3.87
#